data_AF-A0A6G3S7H5-F1
#
_entry.id   AF-A0A6G3S7H5-F1
#
_cell.length_a   1.000
_cell.length_b   1.000
_cell.length_c   1.000
_cell.angle_alpha   90.00
_cell.angle_beta   90.00
_cell.angle_gamma   90.00
#
_symmetry.space_group_name_H-M   'P 1'
#
loop_
_entity.id
_entity.type
_entity.pdbx_description
1 polymer ?
#
loop_
_entity_poly.entity_id
_entity_poly.type
_entity_poly.pdbx_seq_one_letter_code
_entity_poly.pdbx_strand_id
1 'polypeptide(L)'
;RQPQQPQYQQAYEPEPPRRKARSGSKGPLIAAVGVGLLVVGIGAGALLSGGGDDDKKSDATKNVSNSSPAASDPPSPAADPVKEQAVALDKLLGDSNNSREAVVGAVGNIGACKELAPSSKALRDAATQRNDLVTRLNGLAVDKLPDNAALKDALTRAWKASASADSHYAAWGDQAAGKKGCHKGHAKVTPQRHAGDAASGTASTQKTKASKLWNAIASKYGLTQREAGQL
;
A
#
# COMPACT_ATOMS: atom_id res chain seq x y z
N ARG A 1 49.27 -57.20 5.29
CA ARG A 1 48.23 -56.17 5.05
C ARG A 1 48.76 -55.26 3.95
N GLN A 2 48.29 -55.50 2.72
CA GLN A 2 48.77 -54.88 1.49
C GLN A 2 48.31 -53.42 1.38
N PRO A 3 49.19 -52.53 0.88
CA PRO A 3 48.75 -51.28 0.30
C PRO A 3 49.07 -51.21 -1.21
N GLN A 4 48.18 -50.47 -1.87
CA GLN A 4 48.33 -49.72 -3.14
C GLN A 4 48.08 -50.44 -4.47
N GLN A 5 47.04 -49.92 -5.13
CA GLN A 5 46.54 -50.26 -6.45
C GLN A 5 47.33 -49.55 -7.58
N PRO A 6 47.35 -50.13 -8.79
CA PRO A 6 48.09 -49.61 -9.94
C PRO A 6 47.40 -48.45 -10.68
N GLN A 7 48.24 -47.77 -11.46
CA GLN A 7 48.09 -46.54 -12.24
C GLN A 7 46.98 -46.58 -13.31
N TYR A 8 46.32 -45.43 -13.49
CA TYR A 8 45.29 -45.15 -14.50
C TYR A 8 45.91 -44.95 -15.90
N GLN A 9 45.41 -45.69 -16.90
CA GLN A 9 45.56 -45.37 -18.32
C GLN A 9 44.26 -44.69 -18.82
N GLN A 10 44.41 -43.50 -19.42
CA GLN A 10 43.37 -42.84 -20.20
C GLN A 10 43.07 -43.62 -21.48
N ALA A 11 41.80 -43.84 -21.82
CA ALA A 11 41.35 -43.90 -23.21
C ALA A 11 39.82 -43.82 -23.35
N TYR A 12 39.40 -42.88 -24.20
CA TYR A 12 38.20 -42.84 -25.04
C TYR A 12 36.84 -42.48 -24.41
N GLU A 13 36.49 -41.20 -24.55
CA GLU A 13 35.09 -40.70 -24.54
C GLU A 13 34.38 -41.08 -25.86
N PRO A 14 33.20 -41.71 -25.80
CA PRO A 14 32.22 -41.67 -26.88
C PRO A 14 31.21 -40.53 -26.66
N GLU A 15 30.98 -39.73 -27.71
CA GLU A 15 30.01 -38.63 -27.78
C GLU A 15 28.55 -39.04 -27.40
N PRO A 16 27.72 -38.09 -26.93
CA PRO A 16 26.40 -38.38 -26.37
C PRO A 16 25.31 -38.61 -27.44
N PRO A 17 24.37 -39.56 -27.24
CA PRO A 17 23.21 -39.65 -28.10
C PRO A 17 22.24 -38.48 -27.88
N ARG A 18 21.92 -37.77 -28.96
CA ARG A 18 20.90 -36.71 -28.99
C ARG A 18 19.48 -37.30 -29.00
N ARG A 19 18.66 -36.74 -28.11
CA ARG A 19 17.16 -36.68 -28.07
C ARG A 19 16.38 -37.91 -27.62
N LYS A 20 15.72 -37.77 -26.46
CA LYS A 20 14.31 -38.12 -26.32
C LYS A 20 13.61 -37.12 -25.39
N ALA A 21 12.61 -36.43 -25.91
CA ALA A 21 11.74 -35.56 -25.14
C ALA A 21 10.95 -36.39 -24.10
N ARG A 22 11.04 -35.99 -22.83
CA ARG A 22 10.11 -36.29 -21.73
C ARG A 22 9.92 -34.96 -21.00
N SER A 23 8.80 -34.27 -21.19
CA SER A 23 7.57 -34.44 -20.42
C SER A 23 7.82 -34.59 -18.91
N GLY A 24 7.46 -33.54 -18.16
CA GLY A 24 7.03 -33.63 -16.78
C GLY A 24 8.09 -33.44 -15.70
N SER A 25 8.15 -32.23 -15.13
CA SER A 25 8.17 -32.06 -13.67
C SER A 25 7.75 -30.64 -13.31
N LYS A 26 6.54 -30.49 -12.78
CA LYS A 26 6.12 -29.28 -12.06
C LYS A 26 6.68 -29.41 -10.64
N GLY A 27 7.86 -28.82 -10.40
CA GLY A 27 8.31 -28.56 -9.04
C GLY A 27 7.50 -27.41 -8.43
N PRO A 28 7.20 -27.42 -7.12
CA PRO A 28 6.50 -26.31 -6.49
C PRO A 28 7.43 -25.10 -6.42
N LEU A 29 7.14 -24.09 -7.23
CA LEU A 29 7.70 -22.75 -7.03
C LEU A 29 7.07 -22.18 -5.75
N ILE A 30 7.80 -22.29 -4.64
CA ILE A 30 7.49 -21.58 -3.41
C ILE A 30 7.77 -20.10 -3.71
N ALA A 31 6.72 -19.34 -4.01
CA ALA A 31 6.76 -17.90 -4.00
C ALA A 31 6.84 -17.43 -2.54
N ALA A 32 8.05 -17.36 -2.01
CA ALA A 32 8.32 -16.70 -0.74
C ALA A 32 8.13 -15.19 -0.93
N VAL A 33 6.99 -14.66 -0.51
CA VAL A 33 6.83 -13.21 -0.33
C VAL A 33 7.31 -12.88 1.08
N GLY A 34 8.62 -12.75 1.22
CA GLY A 34 9.25 -12.16 2.39
C GLY A 34 9.63 -10.72 2.09
N VAL A 35 9.07 -9.77 2.85
CA VAL A 35 9.56 -8.39 3.01
C VAL A 35 9.11 -8.00 4.42
N GLY A 36 9.98 -7.85 5.42
CA GLY A 36 11.06 -6.86 5.47
C GLY A 36 10.55 -5.69 6.33
N LEU A 37 10.53 -5.87 7.64
CA LEU A 37 10.15 -4.84 8.62
C LEU A 37 11.28 -3.81 8.72
N LEU A 38 11.10 -2.66 8.10
CA LEU A 38 11.88 -1.46 8.43
C LEU A 38 11.07 -0.63 9.42
N VAL A 39 11.50 -0.66 10.67
CA VAL A 39 11.03 0.26 11.71
C VAL A 39 11.71 1.60 11.45
N VAL A 40 10.94 2.62 11.08
CA VAL A 40 11.40 4.00 11.08
C VAL A 40 10.57 4.76 12.11
N GLY A 41 11.23 5.15 13.21
CA GLY A 41 10.65 5.93 14.29
C GLY A 41 10.37 7.37 13.85
N ILE A 42 9.23 7.91 14.27
CA ILE A 42 8.88 9.31 14.07
C ILE A 42 9.47 10.11 15.23
N GLY A 43 10.39 11.01 14.92
CA GLY A 43 10.87 12.03 15.85
C GLY A 43 9.84 13.15 16.01
N ALA A 44 9.44 13.42 17.25
CA ALA A 44 8.67 14.60 17.60
C ALA A 44 9.65 15.79 17.74
N GLY A 45 9.57 16.76 16.83
CA GLY A 45 10.25 18.05 16.96
C GLY A 45 9.48 18.94 17.92
N ALA A 46 10.01 19.15 19.11
CA ALA A 46 9.54 20.19 20.03
C ALA A 46 10.05 21.56 19.55
N LEU A 47 9.13 22.49 19.30
CA LEU A 47 9.45 23.88 19.01
C LEU A 47 9.90 24.58 20.30
N LEU A 48 11.06 25.23 20.24
CA LEU A 48 11.55 26.21 21.22
C LEU A 48 11.31 27.62 20.69
N SER A 49 11.27 28.57 21.62
CA SER A 49 11.37 30.04 21.47
C SER A 49 10.02 30.77 21.43
N GLY A 50 9.74 31.74 22.30
CA GLY A 50 10.50 32.37 23.37
C GLY A 50 9.59 33.37 24.07
N GLY A 51 9.56 33.33 25.40
CA GLY A 51 8.85 34.30 26.24
C GLY A 51 9.87 35.26 26.86
N GLY A 52 9.57 36.55 26.83
CA GLY A 52 10.34 37.61 27.47
C GLY A 52 9.42 38.81 27.75
N ASP A 53 9.42 39.21 29.02
CA ASP A 53 8.60 40.21 29.69
C ASP A 53 8.89 41.68 29.28
N ASP A 54 7.93 42.58 29.62
CA ASP A 54 8.13 43.80 30.44
C ASP A 54 7.23 45.00 30.06
N ASP A 55 6.29 45.29 30.98
CA ASP A 55 5.86 46.56 31.59
C ASP A 55 5.96 47.97 30.92
N LYS A 56 4.90 48.76 31.23
CA LYS A 56 4.80 50.23 31.50
C LYS A 56 4.44 51.26 30.39
N LYS A 57 3.22 51.81 30.58
CA LYS A 57 2.82 53.23 30.84
C LYS A 57 2.93 54.32 29.74
N SER A 58 1.82 55.06 29.67
CA SER A 58 1.67 56.54 29.52
C SER A 58 1.52 57.17 28.14
N ASP A 59 0.28 57.66 27.92
CA ASP A 59 -0.11 59.05 27.66
C ASP A 59 0.18 59.78 26.32
N ALA A 60 -0.79 60.64 26.00
CA ALA A 60 -0.72 61.88 25.23
C ALA A 60 -0.58 61.87 23.68
N THR A 61 -1.71 62.22 23.05
CA THR A 61 -1.91 63.39 22.17
C THR A 61 -1.34 63.41 20.73
N LYS A 62 -2.31 63.51 19.79
CA LYS A 62 -2.30 64.12 18.44
C LYS A 62 -1.08 63.92 17.53
N ASN A 63 -1.33 63.35 16.36
CA ASN A 63 -0.86 63.97 15.11
C ASN A 63 -1.77 63.67 13.91
N VAL A 64 -2.23 64.77 13.32
CA VAL A 64 -2.59 65.10 11.93
C VAL A 64 -2.74 64.00 10.87
N SER A 65 -3.84 64.13 10.13
CA SER A 65 -4.11 63.53 8.82
C SER A 65 -2.92 63.60 7.86
N ASN A 66 -2.59 62.45 7.27
CA ASN A 66 -1.96 62.42 5.95
C ASN A 66 -2.60 61.27 5.16
N SER A 67 -3.69 61.59 4.44
CA SER A 67 -4.32 60.68 3.49
C SER A 67 -3.37 60.45 2.31
N SER A 68 -2.47 59.48 2.43
CA SER A 68 -1.84 58.86 1.27
C SER A 68 -2.87 57.95 0.59
N PRO A 69 -2.97 57.92 -0.75
CA PRO A 69 -3.70 56.86 -1.42
C PRO A 69 -3.12 55.53 -0.94
N ALA A 70 -3.94 54.68 -0.34
CA ALA A 70 -3.56 53.32 -0.02
C ALA A 70 -3.11 52.69 -1.35
N ALA A 71 -1.81 52.44 -1.48
CA ALA A 71 -1.30 51.54 -2.50
C ALA A 71 -2.07 50.25 -2.31
N SER A 72 -2.89 49.91 -3.30
CA SER A 72 -3.61 48.64 -3.29
C SER A 72 -2.54 47.57 -3.26
N ASP A 73 -2.47 46.81 -2.16
CA ASP A 73 -1.64 45.62 -2.11
C ASP A 73 -1.94 44.79 -3.37
N PRO A 74 -0.91 44.31 -4.09
CA PRO A 74 -1.12 43.44 -5.23
C PRO A 74 -1.99 42.28 -4.76
N PRO A 75 -3.01 41.86 -5.56
CA PRO A 75 -3.88 40.77 -5.17
C PRO A 75 -3.02 39.56 -4.79
N SER A 76 -3.22 39.06 -3.58
CA SER A 76 -2.55 37.85 -3.11
C SER A 76 -2.74 36.76 -4.16
N PRO A 77 -1.69 35.97 -4.50
CA PRO A 77 -1.81 34.94 -5.52
C PRO A 77 -3.02 34.06 -5.21
N ALA A 78 -3.97 33.98 -6.16
CA ALA A 78 -5.11 33.10 -6.03
C ALA A 78 -4.60 31.68 -5.77
N ALA A 79 -5.22 30.97 -4.81
CA ALA A 79 -4.86 29.59 -4.51
C ALA A 79 -4.87 28.76 -5.79
N ASP A 80 -3.82 27.94 -6.01
CA ASP A 80 -3.74 27.06 -7.16
C ASP A 80 -4.85 25.99 -7.04
N PRO A 81 -5.90 26.02 -7.89
CA PRO A 81 -7.01 25.09 -7.79
C PRO A 81 -6.58 23.63 -8.02
N VAL A 82 -5.44 23.39 -8.70
CA VAL A 82 -4.87 22.06 -8.86
C VAL A 82 -4.30 21.55 -7.53
N LYS A 83 -3.64 22.43 -6.76
CA LYS A 83 -3.08 22.09 -5.46
C LYS A 83 -4.17 21.73 -4.46
N GLU A 84 -5.30 22.44 -4.46
CA GLU A 84 -6.44 22.12 -3.59
C GLU A 84 -6.98 20.71 -3.84
N GLN A 85 -7.20 20.34 -5.11
CA GLN A 85 -7.64 18.99 -5.49
C GLN A 85 -6.59 17.93 -5.12
N ALA A 86 -5.29 18.24 -5.27
CA ALA A 86 -4.21 17.33 -4.93
C ALA A 86 -4.15 17.07 -3.42
N VAL A 87 -4.30 18.10 -2.58
CA VAL A 87 -4.36 17.97 -1.12
C VAL A 87 -5.58 17.13 -0.69
N ALA A 88 -6.73 17.36 -1.31
CA ALA A 88 -7.94 16.61 -1.00
C ALA A 88 -7.79 15.12 -1.37
N LEU A 89 -7.12 14.82 -2.49
CA LEU A 89 -6.79 13.45 -2.87
C LEU A 89 -5.75 12.84 -1.92
N ASP A 90 -4.69 13.57 -1.54
CA ASP A 90 -3.68 13.08 -0.60
C ASP A 90 -4.31 12.65 0.74
N LYS A 91 -5.27 13.45 1.24
CA LYS A 91 -6.01 13.11 2.46
C LYS A 91 -6.75 11.77 2.31
N LEU A 92 -7.44 11.56 1.19
CA LEU A 92 -8.12 10.29 0.93
C LEU A 92 -7.14 9.12 0.83
N LEU A 93 -5.99 9.32 0.18
CA LEU A 93 -4.94 8.29 0.10
C LEU A 93 -4.31 8.00 1.48
N GLY A 94 -4.25 9.01 2.36
CA GLY A 94 -3.88 8.85 3.77
C GLY A 94 -4.75 7.85 4.51
N ASP A 95 -6.07 7.92 4.30
CA ASP A 95 -7.03 7.05 4.96
C ASP A 95 -6.96 5.59 4.48
N SER A 96 -6.39 5.32 3.30
CA SER A 96 -6.36 3.98 2.70
C SER A 96 -5.52 2.96 3.50
N ASN A 97 -4.54 3.43 4.27
CA ASN A 97 -3.58 2.56 4.95
C ASN A 97 -4.09 1.98 6.29
N ASN A 98 -5.22 2.47 6.81
CA ASN A 98 -5.70 2.19 8.17
C ASN A 98 -5.96 0.70 8.47
N SER A 99 -6.20 -0.14 7.45
CA SER A 99 -6.52 -1.56 7.61
C SER A 99 -5.41 -2.53 7.19
N ARG A 100 -4.24 -2.05 6.77
CA ARG A 100 -3.21 -2.93 6.17
C ARG A 100 -2.69 -3.98 7.14
N GLU A 101 -2.29 -3.57 8.34
CA GLU A 101 -1.74 -4.49 9.35
C GLU A 101 -2.77 -5.53 9.78
N ALA A 102 -4.02 -5.11 9.99
CA ALA A 102 -5.13 -5.98 10.33
C ALA A 102 -5.39 -7.04 9.24
N VAL A 103 -5.40 -6.66 7.96
CA VAL A 103 -5.59 -7.58 6.84
C VAL A 103 -4.45 -8.59 6.75
N VAL A 104 -3.20 -8.14 6.80
CA VAL A 104 -2.03 -9.03 6.72
C VAL A 104 -2.03 -10.03 7.89
N GLY A 105 -2.31 -9.56 9.10
CA GLY A 105 -2.45 -10.40 10.28
C GLY A 105 -3.59 -11.41 10.15
N ALA A 106 -4.76 -10.99 9.66
CA ALA A 106 -5.92 -11.85 9.48
C ALA A 106 -5.67 -12.99 8.47
N VAL A 107 -5.06 -12.70 7.32
CA VAL A 107 -4.72 -13.74 6.33
C VAL A 107 -3.68 -14.72 6.90
N GLY A 108 -2.68 -14.22 7.65
CA GLY A 108 -1.70 -15.05 8.33
C GLY A 108 -2.32 -15.97 9.39
N ASN A 109 -3.21 -15.41 10.22
CA ASN A 109 -3.96 -16.15 11.24
C ASN A 109 -4.82 -17.26 10.61
N ILE A 110 -5.56 -16.95 9.54
CA ILE A 110 -6.33 -17.97 8.82
C ILE A 110 -5.43 -19.07 8.30
N GLY A 111 -4.29 -18.74 7.67
CA GLY A 111 -3.32 -19.72 7.20
C GLY A 111 -2.76 -20.63 8.30
N ALA A 112 -2.61 -20.10 9.51
CA ALA A 112 -2.18 -20.83 10.70
C ALA A 112 -3.33 -21.45 11.50
N CYS A 113 -4.57 -21.43 10.99
CA CYS A 113 -5.76 -21.90 11.69
C CYS A 113 -5.95 -21.30 13.10
N LYS A 114 -5.66 -20.00 13.23
CA LYS A 114 -5.80 -19.21 14.46
C LYS A 114 -6.80 -18.09 14.24
N GLU A 115 -7.47 -17.66 15.31
CA GLU A 115 -8.34 -16.47 15.32
C GLU A 115 -9.28 -16.39 14.11
N LEU A 116 -9.84 -17.53 13.68
CA LEU A 116 -10.52 -17.63 12.38
C LEU A 116 -11.70 -16.66 12.27
N ALA A 117 -12.60 -16.67 13.27
CA ALA A 117 -13.77 -15.78 13.26
C ALA A 117 -13.39 -14.29 13.37
N PRO A 118 -12.52 -13.85 14.30
CA PRO A 118 -12.01 -12.47 14.32
C PRO A 118 -11.33 -12.07 13.01
N SER A 119 -10.51 -12.94 12.42
CA SER A 119 -9.79 -12.68 11.18
C SER A 119 -10.74 -12.52 9.99
N SER A 120 -11.73 -13.42 9.84
CA SER A 120 -12.77 -13.29 8.82
C SER A 120 -13.58 -12.00 9.00
N LYS A 121 -13.87 -11.59 10.24
CA LYS A 121 -14.56 -10.32 10.50
C LYS A 121 -13.70 -9.12 10.08
N ALA A 122 -12.44 -9.06 10.51
CA ALA A 122 -11.53 -7.96 10.18
C ALA A 122 -11.36 -7.80 8.66
N LEU A 123 -11.30 -8.91 7.91
CA LEU A 123 -11.25 -8.88 6.45
C LEU A 123 -12.53 -8.34 5.82
N ARG A 124 -13.72 -8.69 6.33
CA ARG A 124 -14.98 -8.09 5.84
C ARG A 124 -15.05 -6.59 6.15
N ASP A 125 -14.62 -6.18 7.35
CA ASP A 125 -14.55 -4.77 7.72
C ASP A 125 -13.60 -3.99 6.79
N ALA A 126 -12.44 -4.57 6.46
CA ALA A 126 -11.50 -4.00 5.51
C ALA A 126 -12.08 -3.90 4.09
N ALA A 127 -12.82 -4.91 3.63
CA ALA A 127 -13.52 -4.87 2.35
C ALA A 127 -14.53 -3.71 2.29
N THR A 128 -15.30 -3.49 3.35
CA THR A 128 -16.23 -2.35 3.47
C THR A 128 -15.48 -1.02 3.38
N GLN A 129 -14.43 -0.84 4.18
CA GLN A 129 -13.64 0.41 4.15
C GLN A 129 -13.06 0.72 2.77
N ARG A 130 -12.59 -0.31 2.05
CA ARG A 130 -12.06 -0.13 0.69
C ARG A 130 -13.14 0.27 -0.31
N ASN A 131 -14.36 -0.25 -0.17
CA ASN A 131 -15.49 0.20 -0.98
C ASN A 131 -15.89 1.65 -0.64
N ASP A 132 -15.80 2.05 0.63
CA ASP A 132 -16.05 3.44 1.04
C ASP A 132 -15.02 4.40 0.44
N LEU A 133 -13.74 4.01 0.33
CA LEU A 133 -12.72 4.80 -0.37
C LEU A 133 -13.09 5.03 -1.84
N VAL A 134 -13.61 4.00 -2.53
CA VAL A 134 -14.09 4.12 -3.92
C VAL A 134 -15.23 5.13 -4.00
N THR A 135 -16.20 5.06 -3.09
CA THR A 135 -17.32 6.01 -3.03
C THR A 135 -16.82 7.45 -2.81
N ARG A 136 -15.90 7.64 -1.86
CA ARG A 136 -15.30 8.94 -1.56
C ARG A 136 -14.50 9.51 -2.73
N LEU A 137 -13.73 8.68 -3.44
CA LEU A 137 -13.01 9.07 -4.66
C LEU A 137 -13.94 9.49 -5.79
N ASN A 138 -15.09 8.84 -5.92
CA ASN A 138 -16.08 9.20 -6.93
C ASN A 138 -16.70 10.57 -6.65
N GLY A 139 -16.90 10.91 -5.37
CA GLY A 139 -17.36 12.24 -4.94
C GLY A 139 -16.29 13.34 -4.96
N LEU A 140 -15.02 12.99 -5.17
CA LEU A 140 -13.91 13.95 -5.15
C LEU A 140 -13.70 14.61 -6.52
N ALA A 141 -13.64 15.95 -6.52
CA ALA A 141 -13.21 16.72 -7.67
C ALA A 141 -11.69 16.60 -7.85
N VAL A 142 -11.28 16.06 -8.99
CA VAL A 142 -9.88 15.86 -9.37
C VAL A 142 -9.64 16.19 -10.86
N ASP A 143 -10.61 16.85 -11.51
CA ASP A 143 -10.61 17.15 -12.93
C ASP A 143 -9.48 18.08 -13.38
N LYS A 144 -8.90 18.84 -12.45
CA LYS A 144 -7.75 19.71 -12.70
C LYS A 144 -6.41 19.00 -12.54
N LEU A 145 -6.38 17.81 -11.95
CA LEU A 145 -5.15 17.04 -11.81
C LEU A 145 -4.71 16.47 -13.17
N PRO A 146 -3.39 16.44 -13.47
CA PRO A 146 -2.89 15.75 -14.65
C PRO A 146 -3.17 14.25 -14.55
N ASP A 147 -3.45 13.61 -15.68
CA ASP A 147 -3.77 12.18 -15.78
C ASP A 147 -4.88 11.69 -14.81
N ASN A 148 -5.78 12.58 -14.40
CA ASN A 148 -6.78 12.30 -13.36
C ASN A 148 -7.66 11.09 -13.69
N ALA A 149 -8.06 10.90 -14.95
CA ALA A 149 -8.88 9.77 -15.36
C ALA A 149 -8.14 8.44 -15.14
N ALA A 150 -6.86 8.38 -15.52
CA ALA A 150 -6.03 7.20 -15.33
C ALA A 150 -5.73 6.92 -13.85
N LEU A 151 -5.53 7.98 -13.05
CA LEU A 151 -5.33 7.87 -11.61
C LEU A 151 -6.60 7.38 -10.89
N LYS A 152 -7.77 7.96 -11.18
CA LYS A 152 -9.05 7.52 -10.61
C LYS A 152 -9.36 6.07 -10.97
N ASP A 153 -9.17 5.68 -12.24
CA ASP A 153 -9.38 4.30 -12.69
C ASP A 153 -8.44 3.33 -11.97
N ALA A 154 -7.15 3.64 -11.87
CA ALA A 154 -6.18 2.80 -11.18
C ALA A 154 -6.52 2.64 -9.68
N LEU A 155 -6.85 3.74 -8.98
CA LEU A 155 -7.24 3.69 -7.57
C LEU A 155 -8.54 2.89 -7.37
N THR A 156 -9.55 3.11 -8.21
CA THR A 156 -10.82 2.39 -8.13
C THR A 156 -10.62 0.90 -8.34
N ARG A 157 -9.83 0.49 -9.35
CA ARG A 157 -9.53 -0.92 -9.59
C ARG A 157 -8.69 -1.51 -8.45
N ALA A 158 -7.71 -0.78 -7.93
CA ALA A 158 -6.88 -1.21 -6.81
C ALA A 158 -7.72 -1.52 -5.56
N TRP A 159 -8.63 -0.62 -5.18
CA TRP A 159 -9.45 -0.78 -3.99
C TRP A 159 -10.55 -1.82 -4.16
N LYS A 160 -11.22 -1.87 -5.33
CA LYS A 160 -12.20 -2.94 -5.62
C LYS A 160 -11.55 -4.32 -5.62
N ALA A 161 -10.38 -4.46 -6.25
CA ALA A 161 -9.64 -5.72 -6.24
C ALA A 161 -9.17 -6.09 -4.82
N SER A 162 -8.73 -5.12 -4.03
CA SER A 162 -8.34 -5.33 -2.63
C SER A 162 -9.55 -5.76 -1.77
N ALA A 163 -10.73 -5.14 -1.96
CA ALA A 163 -11.96 -5.51 -1.26
C ALA A 163 -12.44 -6.92 -1.63
N SER A 164 -12.30 -7.29 -2.91
CA SER A 164 -12.56 -8.65 -3.39
C SER A 164 -11.60 -9.66 -2.76
N ALA A 165 -10.31 -9.34 -2.68
CA ALA A 165 -9.32 -10.20 -2.03
C ALA A 165 -9.67 -10.44 -0.56
N ASP A 166 -9.95 -9.36 0.19
CA ASP A 166 -10.33 -9.45 1.61
C ASP A 166 -11.59 -10.30 1.80
N SER A 167 -12.60 -10.11 0.95
CA SER A 167 -13.84 -10.90 0.99
C SER A 167 -13.59 -12.39 0.72
N HIS A 168 -12.73 -12.71 -0.25
CA HIS A 168 -12.35 -14.09 -0.55
C HIS A 168 -11.54 -14.73 0.59
N TYR A 169 -10.62 -13.99 1.20
CA TYR A 169 -9.89 -14.48 2.36
C TYR A 169 -10.80 -14.67 3.58
N ALA A 170 -11.80 -13.81 3.79
CA ALA A 170 -12.80 -14.00 4.85
C ALA A 170 -13.60 -15.29 4.63
N ALA A 171 -14.05 -15.54 3.40
CA ALA A 171 -14.74 -16.78 3.05
C ALA A 171 -13.82 -18.01 3.20
N TRP A 172 -12.53 -17.88 2.91
CA TRP A 172 -11.55 -18.91 3.20
C TRP A 172 -11.40 -19.18 4.70
N GLY A 173 -11.41 -18.13 5.53
CA GLY A 173 -11.44 -18.26 7.00
C GLY A 173 -12.67 -18.99 7.50
N ASP A 174 -13.85 -18.72 6.94
CA ASP A 174 -15.08 -19.44 7.28
C ASP A 174 -14.99 -20.93 6.88
N GLN A 175 -14.41 -21.23 5.70
CA GLN A 175 -14.17 -22.61 5.25
C GLN A 175 -13.17 -23.33 6.16
N ALA A 176 -12.13 -22.63 6.63
CA ALA A 176 -11.15 -23.16 7.56
C ALA A 176 -11.79 -23.52 8.92
N ALA A 177 -12.78 -22.74 9.37
CA ALA A 177 -13.52 -22.98 10.61
C ALA A 177 -14.47 -24.19 10.53
N GLY A 178 -14.76 -24.69 9.31
CA GLY A 178 -15.58 -25.88 9.11
C GLY A 178 -14.89 -27.19 9.48
N LYS A 179 -15.67 -28.28 9.51
CA LYS A 179 -15.15 -29.64 9.76
C LYS A 179 -14.08 -29.98 8.73
N LYS A 180 -12.87 -30.34 9.21
CA LYS A 180 -11.70 -30.65 8.37
C LYS A 180 -11.19 -29.46 7.52
N GLY A 181 -11.55 -28.22 7.85
CA GLY A 181 -11.02 -27.01 7.20
C GLY A 181 -9.54 -26.77 7.54
N CYS A 182 -9.15 -27.17 8.75
CA CYS A 182 -7.76 -27.19 9.22
C CYS A 182 -7.16 -28.59 9.17
N HIS A 183 -5.88 -28.69 8.78
CA HIS A 183 -5.06 -29.89 8.85
C HIS A 183 -3.70 -29.56 9.44
N LYS A 184 -3.33 -30.23 10.54
CA LYS A 184 -2.05 -30.01 11.25
C LYS A 184 -1.76 -28.53 11.57
N GLY A 185 -2.78 -27.78 11.98
CA GLY A 185 -2.63 -26.36 12.31
C GLY A 185 -2.55 -25.44 11.08
N HIS A 186 -2.85 -25.92 9.88
CA HIS A 186 -2.87 -25.11 8.66
C HIS A 186 -4.22 -25.17 7.96
N ALA A 187 -4.69 -24.03 7.48
CA ALA A 187 -5.92 -23.98 6.69
C ALA A 187 -5.67 -24.61 5.33
N LYS A 188 -6.62 -25.44 4.88
CA LYS A 188 -6.55 -26.04 3.56
C LYS A 188 -6.63 -24.96 2.49
N VAL A 189 -5.91 -25.17 1.39
CA VAL A 189 -6.06 -24.34 0.19
C VAL A 189 -7.42 -24.66 -0.44
N THR A 190 -8.19 -23.63 -0.76
CA THR A 190 -9.52 -23.72 -1.38
C THR A 190 -9.61 -22.79 -2.58
N PRO A 191 -10.67 -22.91 -3.41
CA PRO A 191 -10.92 -21.92 -4.47
C PRO A 191 -11.02 -20.48 -3.96
N GLN A 192 -11.51 -20.26 -2.72
CA GLN A 192 -11.56 -18.93 -2.11
C GLN A 192 -10.16 -18.38 -1.85
N ARG A 193 -9.24 -19.21 -1.34
CA ARG A 193 -7.84 -18.82 -1.18
C ARG A 193 -7.22 -18.37 -2.51
N HIS A 194 -7.43 -19.15 -3.57
CA HIS A 194 -6.91 -18.82 -4.90
C HIS A 194 -7.52 -17.55 -5.48
N ALA A 195 -8.83 -17.35 -5.32
CA ALA A 195 -9.52 -16.13 -5.76
C ALA A 195 -8.99 -14.90 -5.01
N GLY A 196 -8.75 -15.02 -3.71
CA GLY A 196 -8.11 -13.97 -2.91
C GLY A 196 -6.72 -13.62 -3.41
N ASP A 197 -5.88 -14.62 -3.68
CA ASP A 197 -4.53 -14.42 -4.21
C ASP A 197 -4.54 -13.75 -5.60
N ALA A 198 -5.45 -14.15 -6.49
CA ALA A 198 -5.61 -13.56 -7.82
C ALA A 198 -6.08 -12.08 -7.76
N ALA A 199 -7.06 -11.79 -6.89
CA ALA A 199 -7.54 -10.44 -6.66
C ALA A 199 -6.46 -9.55 -6.04
N SER A 200 -5.66 -10.08 -5.11
CA SER A 200 -4.51 -9.40 -4.51
C SER A 200 -3.42 -9.06 -5.53
N GLY A 201 -3.14 -9.96 -6.48
CA GLY A 201 -2.24 -9.68 -7.60
C GLY A 201 -2.73 -8.55 -8.52
N THR A 202 -4.04 -8.54 -8.80
CA THR A 202 -4.68 -7.45 -9.56
C THR A 202 -4.57 -6.13 -8.80
N ALA A 203 -4.86 -6.13 -7.50
CA ALA A 203 -4.74 -4.96 -6.64
C ALA A 203 -3.30 -4.41 -6.66
N SER A 204 -2.29 -5.26 -6.49
CA SER A 204 -0.88 -4.88 -6.46
C SER A 204 -0.44 -4.20 -7.76
N THR A 205 -0.89 -4.74 -8.91
CA THR A 205 -0.64 -4.15 -10.23
C THR A 205 -1.22 -2.74 -10.33
N GLN A 206 -2.47 -2.56 -9.90
CA GLN A 206 -3.15 -1.26 -9.97
C GLN A 206 -2.60 -0.25 -8.96
N LYS A 207 -2.23 -0.69 -7.75
CA LYS A 207 -1.55 0.17 -6.76
C LYS A 207 -0.22 0.68 -7.27
N THR A 208 0.55 -0.17 -7.97
CA THR A 208 1.80 0.24 -8.61
C THR A 208 1.58 1.28 -9.71
N LYS A 209 0.51 1.15 -10.49
CA LYS A 209 0.14 2.17 -11.48
C LYS A 209 -0.28 3.48 -10.80
N ALA A 210 -1.14 3.38 -9.79
CA ALA A 210 -1.66 4.53 -9.05
C ALA A 210 -0.53 5.29 -8.31
N SER A 211 0.42 4.60 -7.69
CA SER A 211 1.54 5.24 -6.98
C SER A 211 2.42 6.04 -7.91
N LYS A 212 2.72 5.52 -9.11
CA LYS A 212 3.50 6.25 -10.12
C LYS A 212 2.81 7.55 -10.54
N LEU A 213 1.51 7.48 -10.85
CA LEU A 213 0.71 8.64 -11.24
C LEU A 213 0.59 9.65 -10.09
N TRP A 214 0.30 9.18 -8.88
CA TRP A 214 0.20 10.01 -7.69
C TRP A 214 1.53 10.70 -7.37
N ASN A 215 2.65 9.97 -7.37
CA ASN A 215 3.94 10.53 -6.97
C ASN A 215 4.43 11.61 -7.93
N ALA A 216 4.07 11.56 -9.21
CA ALA A 216 4.33 12.66 -10.15
C ALA A 216 3.61 13.96 -9.73
N ILE A 217 2.35 13.85 -9.28
CA ILE A 217 1.56 14.98 -8.76
C ILE A 217 2.13 15.43 -7.41
N ALA A 218 2.33 14.50 -6.49
CA ALA A 218 2.78 14.79 -5.13
C ALA A 218 4.13 15.52 -5.12
N SER A 219 5.07 15.12 -5.98
CA SER A 219 6.37 15.79 -6.12
C SER A 219 6.23 17.25 -6.55
N LYS A 220 5.34 17.52 -7.52
CA LYS A 220 5.11 18.87 -8.04
C LYS A 220 4.54 19.81 -6.97
N TYR A 221 3.72 19.29 -6.07
CA TYR A 221 2.99 20.07 -5.06
C TYR A 221 3.56 19.96 -3.64
N GLY A 222 4.67 19.24 -3.45
CA GLY A 222 5.29 19.04 -2.13
C GLY A 222 4.43 18.21 -1.18
N LEU A 223 3.66 17.26 -1.70
CA LEU A 223 2.77 16.36 -0.94
C LEU A 223 3.46 15.03 -0.64
N THR A 224 2.85 14.25 0.25
CA THR A 224 3.35 12.92 0.63
C THR A 224 3.35 11.97 -0.56
N GLN A 225 4.53 11.54 -0.99
CA GLN A 225 4.67 10.43 -1.93
C GLN A 225 4.28 9.12 -1.25
N ARG A 226 3.67 8.21 -2.00
CA ARG A 226 3.14 6.94 -1.49
C ARG A 226 3.64 5.78 -2.33
N GLU A 227 4.10 4.74 -1.65
CA GLU A 227 4.42 3.46 -2.25
C GLU A 227 3.16 2.67 -2.57
N ALA A 228 3.26 1.70 -3.48
CA ALA A 228 2.12 0.87 -3.86
C ALA A 228 1.46 0.18 -2.66
N GLY A 229 2.25 -0.24 -1.65
CA GLY A 229 1.71 -0.86 -0.44
C GLY A 229 0.94 0.11 0.48
N GLN A 230 1.05 1.42 0.28
CA GLN A 230 0.37 2.46 1.07
C GLN A 230 -0.92 2.96 0.40
N LEU A 231 -1.24 2.43 -0.78
CA LEU A 231 -2.45 2.73 -1.53
C LEU A 231 -3.53 1.68 -1.34
#